data_AF-A0A0F9DQX2-F1
#
_entry.id   AF-A0A0F9DQX2-F1
#
_cell.length_a   1.000
_cell.length_b   1.000
_cell.length_c   1.000
_cell.angle_alpha   90.00
_cell.angle_beta   90.00
_cell.angle_gamma   90.00
#
_symmetry.space_group_name_H-M   'P 1'
#
loop_
_entity.id
_entity.type
_entity.pdbx_description
1 polymer ?
#
loop_
_entity_poly.entity_id
_entity_poly.type
_entity_poly.pdbx_seq_one_letter_code
_entity_poly.pdbx_strand_id
1 'polypeptide(L)'
;MAFQTKYQITFKDYFLNTYNIYFATDPWAGAVTTFTPGVNPLKVRWHGTEKNQTIVGSTVEIQVVYQDEVEELFTEADQVIRVFVTLGGMMNWYGFITPYQSRRVLGTKPHYATFFCTDQLGLLKDMKFEDASADPYFGIDDELTFIENILLKTGIGQQLIIRENLNVYESAHDKTVADSPLNQTFWYPEMYWDAVTDERSECYEVLTDIVKKYGARIFQSDFCWFIQRPNAMWSSHTERRYDANFAYLANETGYKQWNRVDEGGVWMGEVEITKIQRTGRVEITADPGVRENLIKNGTFDDFAGFLYWTNSGADAEVFDGYLRIRDKDAGGVPVDNVNIQTSVFGITEMILQIEFKGFYENGTTCKLHFGIYYVEGDVWWNSATSAWVGAETHYIFDVHAIVTQSMTSFARLSIPISLEYLDGDYGNIIIRMYEVEDNNDTDAHMDIRNVRLEPTYGTHLKTTEIAVAENTVSANKIVKDT
;
A
#
# COMPACT_ATOMS: atom_id res chain seq x y z
N MET A 1 19.20 31.74 -17.99
CA MET A 1 18.37 32.80 -17.38
C MET A 1 17.72 32.21 -16.14
N ALA A 2 17.35 33.01 -15.14
CA ALA A 2 17.00 32.51 -13.81
C ALA A 2 15.57 32.94 -13.45
N PHE A 3 14.74 31.97 -13.08
CA PHE A 3 13.38 32.21 -12.63
C PHE A 3 13.36 33.14 -11.42
N GLN A 4 12.54 34.19 -11.48
CA GLN A 4 12.35 35.12 -10.37
C GLN A 4 10.88 35.13 -9.93
N THR A 5 10.65 35.23 -8.62
CA THR A 5 9.31 35.32 -8.04
C THR A 5 8.61 36.57 -8.56
N LYS A 6 7.45 36.37 -9.17
CA LYS A 6 6.56 37.44 -9.60
C LYS A 6 5.35 37.57 -8.69
N TYR A 7 4.78 36.45 -8.25
CA TYR A 7 3.65 36.43 -7.35
C TYR A 7 3.94 35.64 -6.08
N GLN A 8 3.31 36.08 -4.97
CA GLN A 8 3.41 35.41 -3.68
C GLN A 8 2.03 35.32 -3.01
N ILE A 9 1.77 34.21 -2.34
CA ILE A 9 0.65 34.06 -1.40
C ILE A 9 1.26 33.72 -0.04
N THR A 10 0.77 34.35 1.02
CA THR A 10 1.14 34.00 2.40
C THR A 10 -0.12 33.78 3.21
N PHE A 11 -0.20 32.63 3.88
CA PHE A 11 -1.31 32.30 4.77
C PHE A 11 -0.81 31.46 5.95
N LYS A 12 -1.65 31.27 6.96
CA LYS A 12 -1.37 30.38 8.09
C LYS A 12 -2.38 29.24 8.09
N ASP A 13 -1.92 28.04 8.44
CA ASP A 13 -2.82 26.92 8.72
C ASP A 13 -3.47 27.07 10.11
N TYR A 14 -4.31 26.09 10.46
CA TYR A 14 -4.95 26.00 11.77
C TYR A 14 -3.93 25.97 12.94
N PHE A 15 -2.74 25.41 12.71
CA PHE A 15 -1.66 25.32 13.69
C PHE A 15 -0.75 26.55 13.72
N LEU A 16 -1.14 27.63 13.02
CA LEU A 16 -0.39 28.88 12.90
C LEU A 16 0.95 28.74 12.16
N ASN A 17 1.19 27.62 11.47
CA ASN A 17 2.35 27.46 10.61
C ASN A 17 2.18 28.36 9.39
N THR A 18 3.23 29.09 9.04
CA THR A 18 3.19 30.02 7.91
C THR A 18 3.55 29.29 6.63
N TYR A 19 2.63 29.30 5.67
CA TYR A 19 2.85 28.85 4.31
C TYR A 19 3.12 30.03 3.40
N ASN A 20 4.12 29.91 2.54
CA ASN A 20 4.32 30.83 1.42
C ASN A 20 4.31 30.04 0.12
N ILE A 21 3.57 30.54 -0.85
CA ILE A 21 3.51 30.00 -2.21
C ILE A 21 4.10 31.06 -3.12
N TYR A 22 5.02 30.66 -3.99
CA TYR A 22 5.69 31.55 -4.92
C TYR A 22 5.44 31.09 -6.35
N PHE A 23 5.09 32.03 -7.23
CA PHE A 23 5.01 31.82 -8.68
C PHE A 23 6.16 32.57 -9.32
N ALA A 24 7.06 31.83 -9.97
CA ALA A 24 8.24 32.38 -10.60
C ALA A 24 8.19 32.21 -12.12
N THR A 25 8.66 33.23 -12.83
CA THR A 25 8.71 33.30 -14.30
C THR A 25 10.10 33.73 -14.75
N ASP A 26 10.46 33.43 -16.00
CA ASP A 26 11.73 33.82 -16.61
C ASP A 26 11.50 34.45 -18.00
N PRO A 27 12.00 35.68 -18.27
CA PRO A 27 12.61 36.61 -17.34
C PRO A 27 11.57 37.44 -16.59
N TRP A 28 11.78 37.65 -15.29
CA TRP A 28 11.07 38.68 -14.52
C TRP A 28 12.09 39.54 -13.77
N ALA A 29 11.82 40.84 -13.66
CA ALA A 29 12.69 41.79 -12.97
C ALA A 29 11.90 42.88 -12.21
N GLY A 30 10.59 42.68 -12.04
CA GLY A 30 9.70 43.62 -11.35
C GLY A 30 9.51 43.30 -9.87
N ALA A 31 8.69 44.10 -9.19
CA ALA A 31 8.32 43.85 -7.80
C ALA A 31 7.42 42.61 -7.65
N VAL A 32 7.56 41.91 -6.52
CA VAL A 32 6.67 40.78 -6.16
C VAL A 32 5.28 41.31 -5.85
N THR A 33 4.26 40.74 -6.50
CA THR A 33 2.85 41.04 -6.23
C THR A 33 2.26 40.00 -5.29
N THR A 34 1.64 40.45 -4.19
CA THR A 34 1.03 39.55 -3.21
C THR A 34 -0.44 39.32 -3.50
N PHE A 35 -0.84 38.06 -3.69
CA PHE A 35 -2.25 37.68 -3.81
C PHE A 35 -2.89 37.44 -2.45
N THR A 36 -4.22 37.63 -2.41
CA THR A 36 -5.03 37.24 -1.25
C THR A 36 -5.31 35.74 -1.34
N PRO A 37 -5.06 34.95 -0.27
CA PRO A 37 -5.35 33.51 -0.28
C PRO A 37 -6.85 33.24 -0.47
N GLY A 38 -7.18 32.15 -1.17
CA GLY A 38 -8.53 31.61 -1.25
C GLY A 38 -9.04 31.05 0.07
N VAL A 39 -10.23 30.45 0.04
CA VAL A 39 -10.82 29.75 1.21
C VAL A 39 -9.98 28.53 1.55
N ASN A 40 -9.60 27.76 0.53
CA ASN A 40 -8.70 26.61 0.63
C ASN A 40 -7.44 26.91 -0.20
N PRO A 41 -6.50 27.71 0.32
CA PRO A 41 -5.43 28.30 -0.48
C PRO A 41 -4.42 27.29 -1.02
N LEU A 42 -4.27 26.12 -0.38
CA LEU A 42 -3.33 25.09 -0.76
C LEU A 42 -3.91 23.71 -0.48
N LYS A 43 -3.80 22.80 -1.45
CA LYS A 43 -4.09 21.39 -1.29
C LYS A 43 -3.06 20.56 -2.03
N VAL A 44 -2.22 19.84 -1.30
CA VAL A 44 -1.22 18.93 -1.86
C VAL A 44 -1.79 17.51 -1.89
N ARG A 45 -1.65 16.81 -3.01
CA ARG A 45 -2.10 15.43 -3.21
C ARG A 45 -0.97 14.60 -3.82
N TRP A 46 -0.83 13.38 -3.35
CA TRP A 46 0.05 12.37 -3.95
C TRP A 46 -0.82 11.30 -4.59
N HIS A 47 -0.63 11.04 -5.88
CA HIS A 47 -1.46 10.14 -6.68
C HIS A 47 -1.02 8.67 -6.58
N GLY A 48 -0.82 8.18 -5.35
CA GLY A 48 -0.56 6.78 -5.07
C GLY A 48 -1.87 6.04 -4.91
N THR A 49 -2.39 5.44 -5.99
CA THR A 49 -3.64 4.66 -5.93
C THR A 49 -3.42 3.28 -5.32
N GLU A 50 -2.23 2.73 -5.53
CA GLU A 50 -1.83 1.41 -5.05
C GLU A 50 -0.62 1.50 -4.14
N LYS A 51 -0.57 0.63 -3.11
CA LYS A 51 0.58 0.53 -2.20
C LYS A 51 1.89 0.22 -2.96
N ASN A 52 1.78 -0.43 -4.11
CA ASN A 52 2.88 -0.90 -4.92
C ASN A 52 3.16 0.00 -6.15
N GLN A 53 2.50 1.16 -6.26
CA GLN A 53 2.75 2.08 -7.36
C GLN A 53 4.19 2.63 -7.26
N THR A 54 4.98 2.37 -8.29
CA THR A 54 6.42 2.67 -8.33
C THR A 54 6.69 4.17 -8.48
N ILE A 55 5.98 4.87 -9.37
CA ILE A 55 6.11 6.32 -9.56
C ILE A 55 4.86 6.98 -9.00
N VAL A 56 5.02 7.80 -7.97
CA VAL A 56 3.91 8.52 -7.31
C VAL A 56 4.09 10.01 -7.52
N GLY A 57 3.48 10.53 -8.57
CA GLY A 57 3.43 11.96 -8.86
C GLY A 57 2.55 12.72 -7.87
N SER A 58 2.87 13.97 -7.66
CA SER A 58 2.15 14.89 -6.78
C SER A 58 1.51 16.03 -7.58
N THR A 59 0.35 16.46 -7.11
CA THR A 59 -0.32 17.67 -7.60
C THR A 59 -0.63 18.61 -6.46
N VAL A 60 -0.60 19.90 -6.78
CA VAL A 60 -0.95 20.97 -5.86
C VAL A 60 -2.03 21.82 -6.48
N GLU A 61 -3.14 21.95 -5.76
CA GLU A 61 -4.21 22.88 -6.09
C GLU A 61 -4.04 24.14 -5.24
N ILE A 62 -3.98 25.30 -5.90
CA ILE A 62 -3.75 26.60 -5.28
C ILE A 62 -4.92 27.51 -5.61
N GLN A 63 -5.58 28.04 -4.58
CA GLN A 63 -6.69 28.97 -4.76
C GLN A 63 -6.28 30.38 -4.37
N VAL A 64 -6.53 31.34 -5.27
CA VAL A 64 -6.27 32.76 -5.04
C VAL A 64 -7.53 33.60 -5.22
N VAL A 65 -7.60 34.68 -4.46
CA VAL A 65 -8.53 35.78 -4.65
C VAL A 65 -7.80 36.91 -5.35
N TYR A 66 -8.33 37.34 -6.48
CA TYR A 66 -7.76 38.43 -7.27
C TYR A 66 -8.81 39.49 -7.59
N GLN A 67 -8.33 40.75 -7.68
CA GLN A 67 -9.14 41.87 -8.12
C GLN A 67 -8.87 42.21 -9.58
N ASP A 68 -7.61 42.10 -10.00
CA ASP A 68 -7.12 42.41 -11.35
C ASP A 68 -6.02 41.41 -11.78
N GLU A 69 -5.72 41.41 -13.09
CA GLU A 69 -4.60 40.74 -13.81
C GLU A 69 -4.03 39.43 -13.23
N VAL A 70 -4.64 38.29 -13.62
CA VAL A 70 -4.09 36.94 -13.42
C VAL A 70 -3.91 36.17 -14.72
N GLU A 71 -4.21 36.81 -15.86
CA GLU A 71 -4.25 36.20 -17.20
C GLU A 71 -2.94 35.53 -17.58
N GLU A 72 -1.81 36.10 -17.17
CA GLU A 72 -0.49 35.54 -17.48
C GLU A 72 -0.20 34.22 -16.77
N LEU A 73 -0.93 33.90 -15.69
CA LEU A 73 -0.82 32.59 -15.03
C LEU A 73 -1.56 31.49 -15.81
N PHE A 74 -2.39 31.85 -16.78
CA PHE A 74 -3.04 30.94 -17.71
C PHE A 74 -2.16 30.77 -18.96
N THR A 75 -1.10 29.98 -18.82
CA THR A 75 -0.19 29.62 -19.91
C THR A 75 -0.73 28.43 -20.73
N GLU A 76 -0.45 28.44 -22.03
CA GLU A 76 -0.66 27.31 -22.95
C GLU A 76 0.55 26.36 -22.99
N ALA A 77 1.73 26.87 -22.62
CA ALA A 77 2.99 26.13 -22.64
C ALA A 77 3.33 25.56 -21.26
N ASP A 78 3.83 24.33 -21.25
CA ASP A 78 4.34 23.65 -20.07
C ASP A 78 5.63 24.30 -19.55
N GLN A 79 5.91 24.10 -18.27
CA GLN A 79 7.15 24.51 -17.60
C GLN A 79 7.49 26.03 -17.63
N VAL A 80 6.54 26.89 -18.00
CA VAL A 80 6.74 28.35 -18.04
C VAL A 80 6.68 28.99 -16.66
N ILE A 81 5.79 28.50 -15.78
CA ILE A 81 5.56 29.08 -14.45
C ILE A 81 5.95 28.05 -13.40
N ARG A 82 7.03 28.34 -12.68
CA ARG A 82 7.50 27.54 -11.56
C ARG A 82 6.74 27.91 -10.31
N VAL A 83 6.41 26.90 -9.53
CA VAL A 83 5.69 27.04 -8.27
C VAL A 83 6.46 26.33 -7.19
N PHE A 84 6.71 27.02 -6.09
CA PHE A 84 7.30 26.40 -4.90
C PHE A 84 6.58 26.86 -3.64
N VAL A 85 6.43 25.91 -2.72
CA VAL A 85 5.70 26.09 -1.46
C VAL A 85 6.70 25.96 -0.33
N THR A 86 6.69 26.90 0.61
CA THR A 86 7.46 26.83 1.85
C THR A 86 6.55 26.74 3.06
N LEU A 87 6.98 25.99 4.07
CA LEU A 87 6.35 25.81 5.37
C LEU A 87 7.34 26.24 6.45
N GLY A 88 7.01 27.29 7.22
CA GLY A 88 7.93 27.82 8.24
C GLY A 88 9.26 28.32 7.67
N GLY A 89 9.27 28.74 6.40
CA GLY A 89 10.48 29.15 5.68
C GLY A 89 11.30 28.01 5.07
N MET A 90 10.96 26.75 5.37
CA MET A 90 11.58 25.58 4.73
C MET A 90 10.80 25.19 3.48
N MET A 91 11.49 24.82 2.41
CA MET A 91 10.83 24.42 1.18
C MET A 91 10.17 23.05 1.35
N ASN A 92 8.92 22.93 0.91
CA ASN A 92 8.08 21.75 1.13
C ASN A 92 7.73 21.07 -0.20
N TRP A 93 7.37 21.84 -1.22
CA TRP A 93 6.97 21.34 -2.54
C TRP A 93 7.49 22.23 -3.67
N TYR A 94 7.72 21.65 -4.84
CA TYR A 94 8.23 22.35 -6.03
C TYR A 94 7.68 21.72 -7.31
N GLY A 95 7.21 22.52 -8.26
CA GLY A 95 6.75 22.03 -9.55
C GLY A 95 6.37 23.16 -10.49
N PHE A 96 5.48 22.86 -11.43
CA PHE A 96 5.03 23.82 -12.44
C PHE A 96 3.51 23.86 -12.53
N ILE A 97 2.96 25.02 -12.91
CA ILE A 97 1.54 25.10 -13.29
C ILE A 97 1.29 24.21 -14.51
N THR A 98 0.24 23.40 -14.44
CA THR A 98 -0.24 22.60 -15.56
C THR A 98 -1.13 23.46 -16.46
N PRO A 99 -0.82 23.59 -17.76
CA PRO A 99 -1.67 24.28 -18.72
C PRO A 99 -3.10 23.71 -18.76
N TYR A 100 -4.07 24.54 -19.14
CA TYR A 100 -5.48 24.18 -19.37
C TYR A 100 -6.31 23.66 -18.18
N GLN A 101 -5.69 23.27 -17.07
CA GLN A 101 -6.41 22.78 -15.88
C GLN A 101 -6.86 23.91 -14.97
N SER A 102 -6.18 25.05 -15.03
CA SER A 102 -6.47 26.24 -14.23
C SER A 102 -7.86 26.79 -14.54
N ARG A 103 -8.62 27.14 -13.50
CA ARG A 103 -10.02 27.59 -13.60
C ARG A 103 -10.18 28.98 -13.03
N ARG A 104 -11.06 29.77 -13.63
CA ARG A 104 -11.48 31.07 -13.11
C ARG A 104 -13.00 31.16 -13.02
N VAL A 105 -13.49 31.74 -11.94
CA VAL A 105 -14.92 32.04 -11.77
C VAL A 105 -15.19 33.46 -12.27
N LEU A 106 -15.93 33.58 -13.36
CA LEU A 106 -16.39 34.87 -13.89
C LEU A 106 -17.66 35.28 -13.11
N GLY A 107 -17.55 36.30 -12.27
CA GLY A 107 -18.63 36.76 -11.39
C GLY A 107 -18.42 38.21 -10.94
N THR A 108 -19.18 38.67 -9.96
CA THR A 108 -18.93 39.99 -9.35
C THR A 108 -17.65 39.92 -8.51
N LYS A 109 -16.79 40.93 -8.60
CA LYS A 109 -15.57 41.01 -7.79
C LYS A 109 -15.89 40.83 -6.29
N PRO A 110 -15.02 40.15 -5.52
CA PRO A 110 -13.73 39.58 -5.91
C PRO A 110 -13.82 38.25 -6.66
N HIS A 111 -12.85 37.98 -7.54
CA HIS A 111 -12.80 36.74 -8.34
C HIS A 111 -11.93 35.68 -7.68
N TYR A 112 -12.24 34.41 -7.97
CA TYR A 112 -11.43 33.26 -7.58
C TYR A 112 -10.76 32.63 -8.81
N ALA A 113 -9.48 32.31 -8.68
CA ALA A 113 -8.76 31.46 -9.60
C ALA A 113 -8.19 30.26 -8.85
N THR A 114 -8.25 29.10 -9.49
CA THR A 114 -7.65 27.86 -9.00
C THR A 114 -6.62 27.40 -10.00
N PHE A 115 -5.38 27.25 -9.57
CA PHE A 115 -4.25 26.76 -10.36
C PHE A 115 -3.92 25.33 -9.94
N PHE A 116 -3.67 24.48 -10.92
CA PHE A 116 -3.18 23.12 -10.68
C PHE A 116 -1.72 23.05 -11.05
N CYS A 117 -0.91 22.50 -10.17
CA CYS A 117 0.52 22.35 -10.34
C CYS A 117 0.90 20.88 -10.22
N THR A 118 1.97 20.46 -10.90
CA THR A 118 2.47 19.09 -10.87
C THR A 118 4.00 19.06 -10.72
N ASP A 119 4.50 18.01 -10.10
CA ASP A 119 5.92 17.67 -9.98
C ASP A 119 6.51 17.03 -11.25
N GLN A 120 5.72 16.96 -12.33
CA GLN A 120 6.13 16.49 -13.67
C GLN A 120 6.51 15.00 -13.75
N LEU A 121 6.49 14.24 -12.65
CA LEU A 121 6.77 12.79 -12.70
C LEU A 121 5.77 12.06 -13.61
N GLY A 122 4.51 12.51 -13.62
CA GLY A 122 3.47 11.95 -14.48
C GLY A 122 3.64 12.23 -15.98
N LEU A 123 4.47 13.22 -16.35
CA LEU A 123 4.77 13.56 -17.75
C LEU A 123 5.94 12.76 -18.33
N LEU A 124 6.65 11.99 -17.50
CA LEU A 124 7.75 11.14 -17.96
C LEU A 124 7.31 10.05 -18.95
N LYS A 125 6.01 9.75 -19.02
CA LYS A 125 5.42 8.83 -20.00
C LYS A 125 5.45 9.43 -21.41
N ASP A 126 5.41 10.75 -21.51
CA ASP A 126 5.40 11.45 -22.80
C ASP A 126 6.82 11.86 -23.24
N MET A 127 7.85 11.49 -22.45
CA MET A 127 9.26 11.84 -22.68
C MET A 127 10.08 10.60 -23.01
N LYS A 128 10.86 10.66 -24.10
CA LYS A 128 11.77 9.58 -24.49
C LYS A 128 13.06 9.59 -23.68
N PHE A 129 13.58 8.40 -23.39
CA PHE A 129 14.87 8.20 -22.74
C PHE A 129 16.00 8.38 -23.76
N GLU A 130 16.40 9.63 -23.92
CA GLU A 130 17.40 10.11 -24.88
C GLU A 130 18.20 11.26 -24.27
N ASP A 131 19.37 11.57 -24.81
CA ASP A 131 20.20 12.65 -24.34
C ASP A 131 19.65 14.04 -24.72
N ALA A 132 20.43 15.10 -24.44
CA ALA A 132 20.04 16.47 -24.78
C ALA A 132 20.01 16.76 -26.31
N SER A 133 20.64 15.90 -27.11
CA SER A 133 20.68 15.97 -28.57
C SER A 133 19.57 15.14 -29.23
N ALA A 134 18.72 14.49 -28.41
CA ALA A 134 17.76 13.48 -28.85
C ALA A 134 18.43 12.25 -29.50
N ASP A 135 19.64 11.91 -29.07
CA ASP A 135 20.33 10.68 -29.41
C ASP A 135 20.19 9.65 -28.28
N PRO A 136 20.29 8.34 -28.55
CA PRO A 136 20.33 7.32 -27.51
C PRO A 136 21.52 7.52 -26.56
N TYR A 137 21.35 7.12 -25.31
CA TYR A 137 22.48 6.95 -24.41
C TYR A 137 23.29 5.71 -24.81
N PHE A 138 24.62 5.79 -24.66
CA PHE A 138 25.55 4.70 -25.02
C PHE A 138 26.55 4.44 -23.90
N GLY A 139 27.00 3.20 -23.77
CA GLY A 139 28.05 2.79 -22.85
C GLY A 139 27.53 2.00 -21.66
N ILE A 140 28.17 2.17 -20.50
CA ILE A 140 27.79 1.51 -19.25
C ILE A 140 27.76 2.60 -18.20
N ASP A 141 26.58 2.84 -17.64
CA ASP A 141 26.38 3.81 -16.57
C ASP A 141 25.69 3.11 -15.40
N ASP A 142 25.83 3.71 -14.21
CA ASP A 142 25.13 3.24 -13.02
C ASP A 142 23.69 3.74 -12.97
N GLU A 143 22.83 3.04 -12.25
CA GLU A 143 21.40 3.35 -12.20
C GLU A 143 21.08 4.71 -11.58
N LEU A 144 21.96 5.25 -10.73
CA LEU A 144 21.78 6.60 -10.19
C LEU A 144 21.92 7.64 -11.32
N THR A 145 22.87 7.45 -12.24
CA THR A 145 23.00 8.27 -13.46
C THR A 145 21.78 8.17 -14.38
N PHE A 146 21.16 6.98 -14.50
CA PHE A 146 19.91 6.84 -15.26
C PHE A 146 18.78 7.67 -14.63
N ILE A 147 18.61 7.55 -13.31
CA ILE A 147 17.62 8.32 -12.56
C ILE A 147 17.92 9.82 -12.67
N GLU A 148 19.19 10.22 -12.66
CA GLU A 148 19.62 11.60 -12.90
C GLU A 148 19.11 12.12 -14.24
N ASN A 149 19.49 11.45 -15.33
CA ASN A 149 19.10 11.83 -16.67
C ASN A 149 17.58 11.96 -16.83
N ILE A 150 16.81 11.06 -16.20
CA ILE A 150 15.35 11.10 -16.20
C ILE A 150 14.80 12.26 -15.38
N LEU A 151 15.26 12.44 -14.15
CA LEU A 151 14.75 13.50 -13.27
C LEU A 151 15.15 14.90 -13.78
N LEU A 152 16.27 15.04 -14.49
CA LEU A 152 16.64 16.30 -15.15
C LEU A 152 15.61 16.72 -16.21
N LYS A 153 15.01 15.78 -16.95
CA LYS A 153 13.97 16.06 -17.96
C LYS A 153 12.67 16.62 -17.35
N THR A 154 12.42 16.40 -16.06
CA THR A 154 11.28 17.02 -15.35
C THR A 154 11.41 18.54 -15.24
N GLY A 155 12.59 19.12 -15.49
CA GLY A 155 12.89 20.52 -15.26
C GLY A 155 13.08 20.89 -13.77
N ILE A 156 12.92 19.91 -12.87
CA ILE A 156 13.02 20.05 -11.41
C ILE A 156 14.23 19.30 -10.84
N GLY A 157 14.76 18.29 -11.55
CA GLY A 157 15.84 17.41 -11.05
C GLY A 157 17.02 18.16 -10.44
N GLN A 158 17.49 19.23 -11.09
CA GLN A 158 18.58 20.10 -10.64
C GLN A 158 18.27 21.01 -9.44
N GLN A 159 17.07 20.92 -8.87
CA GLN A 159 16.66 21.76 -7.74
C GLN A 159 16.50 20.94 -6.46
N LEU A 160 16.19 19.65 -6.57
CA LEU A 160 15.81 18.81 -5.44
C LEU A 160 16.95 17.90 -5.01
N ILE A 161 17.06 17.72 -3.70
CA ILE A 161 17.93 16.73 -3.08
C ILE A 161 17.29 15.36 -3.25
N ILE A 162 18.08 14.30 -3.38
CA ILE A 162 17.57 12.93 -3.38
C ILE A 162 17.82 12.27 -2.04
N ARG A 163 16.80 11.56 -1.57
CA ARG A 163 16.84 10.71 -0.39
C ARG A 163 16.55 9.28 -0.82
N GLU A 164 17.53 8.40 -0.64
CA GLU A 164 17.43 7.00 -1.03
C GLU A 164 17.45 6.08 0.21
N ASN A 165 16.49 5.16 0.29
CA ASN A 165 16.41 4.11 1.30
C ASN A 165 15.90 2.82 0.66
N LEU A 166 16.75 2.22 -0.17
CA LEU A 166 16.52 0.90 -0.73
C LEU A 166 17.09 -0.16 0.19
N ASN A 167 18.37 -0.03 0.54
CA ASN A 167 19.10 -0.96 1.40
C ASN A 167 18.93 -2.45 1.02
N VAL A 168 18.80 -2.72 -0.28
CA VAL A 168 18.78 -4.06 -0.87
C VAL A 168 20.01 -4.20 -1.75
N TYR A 169 20.89 -5.13 -1.37
CA TYR A 169 22.20 -5.30 -2.00
C TYR A 169 22.32 -6.71 -2.55
N GLU A 170 22.95 -6.82 -3.72
CA GLU A 170 23.49 -8.08 -4.21
C GLU A 170 24.63 -8.53 -3.27
N SER A 171 25.01 -9.81 -3.33
CA SER A 171 26.02 -10.39 -2.44
C SER A 171 27.41 -9.76 -2.60
N ALA A 172 27.77 -9.33 -3.81
CA ALA A 172 29.05 -8.70 -4.15
C ALA A 172 29.05 -7.18 -4.00
N HIS A 173 27.90 -6.54 -3.75
CA HIS A 173 27.86 -5.11 -3.45
C HIS A 173 28.51 -4.81 -2.11
N ASP A 174 29.24 -3.70 -2.06
CA ASP A 174 29.65 -3.07 -0.81
C ASP A 174 28.41 -2.58 -0.06
N LYS A 175 28.43 -2.78 1.26
CA LYS A 175 27.30 -2.52 2.17
C LYS A 175 27.68 -1.54 3.27
N THR A 176 28.69 -0.70 3.02
CA THR A 176 28.99 0.35 3.99
C THR A 176 27.83 1.35 4.02
N VAL A 177 27.81 2.18 5.05
CA VAL A 177 26.75 3.18 5.21
C VAL A 177 26.66 4.10 3.99
N ALA A 178 27.77 4.41 3.30
CA ALA A 178 27.78 5.31 2.16
C ALA A 178 27.41 4.66 0.82
N ASP A 179 27.43 3.33 0.72
CA ASP A 179 27.32 2.65 -0.58
C ASP A 179 25.85 2.40 -0.92
N SER A 180 25.39 2.92 -2.05
CA SER A 180 24.02 2.69 -2.53
C SER A 180 23.98 1.47 -3.44
N PRO A 181 22.86 0.74 -3.52
CA PRO A 181 22.73 -0.23 -4.59
C PRO A 181 22.61 0.43 -5.98
N LEU A 182 22.17 1.70 -6.07
CA LEU A 182 21.99 2.39 -7.35
C LEU A 182 23.32 2.76 -8.01
N ASN A 183 24.33 3.15 -7.24
CA ASN A 183 25.65 3.52 -7.77
C ASN A 183 26.61 2.33 -7.92
N GLN A 184 26.13 1.11 -7.66
CA GLN A 184 26.89 -0.14 -7.80
C GLN A 184 26.29 -1.08 -8.84
N THR A 185 25.08 -0.80 -9.32
CA THR A 185 24.42 -1.58 -10.36
C THR A 185 24.56 -0.85 -11.69
N PHE A 186 25.12 -1.52 -12.69
CA PHE A 186 25.47 -0.94 -13.98
C PHE A 186 24.71 -1.61 -15.12
N TRP A 187 24.06 -0.82 -15.96
CA TRP A 187 23.29 -1.28 -17.11
C TRP A 187 23.81 -0.65 -18.41
N TYR A 188 23.47 -1.30 -19.53
CA TYR A 188 23.69 -0.77 -20.87
C TYR A 188 22.45 0.06 -21.26
N PRO A 189 22.53 1.39 -21.40
CA PRO A 189 21.38 2.21 -21.75
C PRO A 189 20.74 1.81 -23.09
N GLU A 190 21.51 1.17 -23.98
CA GLU A 190 21.07 0.66 -25.27
C GLU A 190 19.98 -0.41 -25.16
N MET A 191 19.78 -1.03 -23.99
CA MET A 191 18.66 -1.97 -23.79
C MET A 191 17.28 -1.31 -23.89
N TYR A 192 17.22 0.02 -23.76
CA TYR A 192 16.01 0.83 -23.87
C TYR A 192 15.85 1.50 -25.25
N TRP A 193 16.62 1.03 -26.24
CA TRP A 193 16.58 1.49 -27.61
C TRP A 193 16.53 0.31 -28.57
N ASP A 194 15.53 0.28 -29.43
CA ASP A 194 15.47 -0.66 -30.54
C ASP A 194 16.14 -0.03 -31.77
N ALA A 195 17.38 -0.44 -32.04
CA ALA A 195 18.15 0.04 -33.18
C ALA A 195 17.55 -0.31 -34.56
N VAL A 196 16.60 -1.26 -34.65
CA VAL A 196 15.96 -1.65 -35.92
C VAL A 196 14.81 -0.71 -36.26
N THR A 197 13.98 -0.38 -35.27
CA THR A 197 12.82 0.51 -35.43
C THR A 197 13.15 1.97 -35.12
N ASP A 198 14.31 2.22 -34.53
CA ASP A 198 14.74 3.49 -33.94
C ASP A 198 13.75 3.99 -32.86
N GLU A 199 13.08 3.06 -32.17
CA GLU A 199 12.16 3.37 -31.08
C GLU A 199 12.87 3.37 -29.74
N ARG A 200 12.52 4.34 -28.89
CA ARG A 200 13.09 4.54 -27.55
C ARG A 200 12.00 4.34 -26.51
N SER A 201 12.36 3.68 -25.40
CA SER A 201 11.49 3.58 -24.24
C SER A 201 11.21 4.95 -23.63
N GLU A 202 10.08 5.06 -22.97
CA GLU A 202 9.67 6.25 -22.24
C GLU A 202 10.46 6.35 -20.93
N CYS A 203 10.81 7.57 -20.49
CA CYS A 203 11.50 7.78 -19.22
C CYS A 203 10.73 7.17 -18.04
N TYR A 204 9.40 7.15 -18.11
CA TYR A 204 8.55 6.53 -17.09
C TYR A 204 8.77 5.02 -16.99
N GLU A 205 8.92 4.33 -18.14
CA GLU A 205 9.16 2.89 -18.20
C GLU A 205 10.53 2.56 -17.61
N VAL A 206 11.59 3.25 -18.08
CA VAL A 206 12.96 3.08 -17.59
C VAL A 206 13.04 3.31 -16.07
N LEU A 207 12.45 4.40 -15.57
CA LEU A 207 12.44 4.71 -14.14
C LEU A 207 11.63 3.66 -13.35
N THR A 208 10.54 3.15 -13.92
CA THR A 208 9.75 2.10 -13.29
C THR A 208 10.55 0.81 -13.17
N ASP A 209 11.26 0.37 -14.20
CA ASP A 209 12.07 -0.84 -14.17
C ASP A 209 13.16 -0.78 -13.10
N ILE A 210 13.89 0.35 -13.04
CA ILE A 210 14.94 0.56 -12.05
C ILE A 210 14.36 0.54 -10.63
N VAL A 211 13.28 1.28 -10.36
CA VAL A 211 12.78 1.43 -8.99
C VAL A 211 11.98 0.19 -8.54
N LYS A 212 11.26 -0.47 -9.45
CA LYS A 212 10.41 -1.63 -9.16
C LYS A 212 11.21 -2.86 -8.75
N LYS A 213 12.41 -3.08 -9.30
CA LYS A 213 13.26 -4.23 -8.92
C LYS A 213 13.65 -4.24 -7.44
N TYR A 214 13.68 -3.06 -6.81
CA TYR A 214 13.94 -2.93 -5.37
C TYR A 214 12.66 -3.01 -4.51
N GLY A 215 11.48 -3.15 -5.12
CA GLY A 215 10.20 -3.00 -4.42
C GLY A 215 10.05 -1.61 -3.80
N ALA A 216 10.59 -0.59 -4.48
CA ALA A 216 10.61 0.78 -4.03
C ALA A 216 9.59 1.64 -4.79
N ARG A 217 9.49 2.89 -4.35
CA ARG A 217 8.76 3.94 -5.07
C ARG A 217 9.52 5.25 -5.07
N ILE A 218 9.27 6.07 -6.07
CA ILE A 218 9.78 7.43 -6.20
C ILE A 218 8.64 8.46 -6.10
N PHE A 219 8.83 9.50 -5.29
CA PHE A 219 7.89 10.62 -5.12
C PHE A 219 8.58 11.86 -4.58
N GLN A 220 7.95 13.03 -4.73
CA GLN A 220 8.43 14.27 -4.13
C GLN A 220 7.82 14.49 -2.73
N SER A 221 8.63 14.88 -1.75
CA SER A 221 8.14 15.41 -0.47
C SER A 221 9.26 16.21 0.20
N ASP A 222 8.93 17.18 1.08
CA ASP A 222 9.91 17.92 1.87
C ASP A 222 11.09 18.48 1.04
N PHE A 223 10.77 18.98 -0.16
CA PHE A 223 11.76 19.46 -1.15
C PHE A 223 12.86 18.44 -1.49
N CYS A 224 12.51 17.15 -1.46
CA CYS A 224 13.38 16.05 -1.85
C CYS A 224 12.65 15.09 -2.79
N TRP A 225 13.41 14.44 -3.68
CA TRP A 225 13.00 13.20 -4.31
C TRP A 225 13.26 12.05 -3.35
N PHE A 226 12.22 11.35 -2.93
CA PHE A 226 12.34 10.15 -2.11
C PHE A 226 12.31 8.93 -3.00
N ILE A 227 13.34 8.09 -2.91
CA ILE A 227 13.41 6.75 -3.51
C ILE A 227 13.49 5.75 -2.36
N GLN A 228 12.34 5.18 -1.98
CA GLN A 228 12.26 4.42 -0.74
C GLN A 228 11.40 3.17 -0.88
N ARG A 229 11.73 2.15 -0.10
CA ARG A 229 10.90 0.95 0.04
C ARG A 229 9.82 1.17 1.10
N PRO A 230 8.52 1.09 0.76
CA PRO A 230 7.45 1.25 1.74
C PRO A 230 7.57 0.28 2.94
N ASN A 231 8.09 -0.93 2.70
CA ASN A 231 8.27 -1.93 3.75
C ASN A 231 9.46 -1.64 4.68
N ALA A 232 10.43 -0.81 4.27
CA ALA A 232 11.57 -0.42 5.11
C ALA A 232 11.25 0.74 6.07
N MET A 233 10.10 1.41 5.89
CA MET A 233 9.70 2.57 6.70
C MET A 233 9.15 2.22 8.08
N TRP A 234 8.97 0.93 8.41
CA TRP A 234 8.40 0.48 9.68
C TRP A 234 9.39 0.52 10.85
N SER A 235 10.68 0.67 10.56
CA SER A 235 11.75 0.77 11.55
C SER A 235 12.69 1.92 11.22
N SER A 236 13.60 2.20 12.15
CA SER A 236 14.78 3.02 11.86
C SER A 236 15.50 2.46 10.64
N HIS A 237 15.92 3.34 9.73
CA HIS A 237 16.57 2.99 8.49
C HIS A 237 17.62 4.04 8.12
N THR A 238 18.61 3.62 7.36
CA THR A 238 19.63 4.52 6.81
C THR A 238 19.12 5.10 5.49
N GLU A 239 19.07 6.43 5.41
CA GLU A 239 18.80 7.19 4.20
C GLU A 239 20.11 7.77 3.67
N ARG A 240 20.37 7.64 2.37
CA ARG A 240 21.45 8.33 1.67
C ARG A 240 20.94 9.62 1.09
N ARG A 241 21.68 10.71 1.29
CA ARG A 241 21.38 12.02 0.71
C ARG A 241 22.32 12.34 -0.43
N TYR A 242 21.75 12.76 -1.54
CA TYR A 242 22.48 13.28 -2.69
C TYR A 242 22.07 14.73 -2.93
N ASP A 243 23.00 15.56 -3.37
CA ASP A 243 22.67 16.92 -3.80
C ASP A 243 21.91 16.92 -5.12
N ALA A 244 21.61 18.12 -5.63
CA ALA A 244 20.89 18.28 -6.88
C ALA A 244 21.68 17.91 -8.14
N ASN A 245 22.99 17.62 -8.00
CA ASN A 245 23.85 17.06 -9.04
C ASN A 245 24.15 15.58 -8.76
N PHE A 246 23.31 14.93 -7.94
CA PHE A 246 23.41 13.50 -7.63
C PHE A 246 24.73 13.11 -6.95
N ALA A 247 25.47 14.08 -6.41
CA ALA A 247 26.68 13.83 -5.64
C ALA A 247 26.29 13.44 -4.21
N TYR A 248 26.88 12.35 -3.72
CA TYR A 248 26.65 11.89 -2.36
C TYR A 248 27.06 12.96 -1.33
N LEU A 249 26.15 13.29 -0.41
CA LEU A 249 26.36 14.27 0.64
C LEU A 249 26.67 13.61 1.98
N ALA A 250 25.74 12.79 2.45
CA ALA A 250 25.78 12.22 3.79
C ALA A 250 24.77 11.08 3.95
N ASN A 251 24.95 10.31 5.03
CA ASN A 251 23.93 9.42 5.54
C ASN A 251 23.13 10.10 6.64
N GLU A 252 21.84 9.81 6.69
CA GLU A 252 20.96 10.17 7.78
C GLU A 252 20.27 8.92 8.32
N THR A 253 20.01 8.90 9.62
CA THR A 253 19.06 7.93 10.17
C THR A 253 17.67 8.52 10.04
N GLY A 254 16.87 7.95 9.14
CA GLY A 254 15.46 8.30 8.99
C GLY A 254 14.65 7.74 10.15
N TYR A 255 14.03 8.63 10.92
CA TYR A 255 13.00 8.29 11.90
C TYR A 255 11.65 8.83 11.43
N LYS A 256 11.17 8.42 10.26
CA LYS A 256 9.75 8.55 9.95
C LYS A 256 9.03 7.31 10.47
N GLN A 257 8.94 7.18 11.81
CA GLN A 257 7.79 6.47 12.34
C GLN A 257 6.58 7.27 11.85
N TRP A 258 5.72 6.67 11.03
CA TRP A 258 4.34 7.11 10.98
C TRP A 258 3.87 7.10 12.45
N ASN A 259 3.71 8.30 13.04
CA ASN A 259 3.58 8.52 14.48
C ASN A 259 2.65 7.46 15.10
N ARG A 260 3.24 6.49 15.78
CA ARG A 260 2.52 5.50 16.59
C ARG A 260 2.41 5.94 18.05
N VAL A 261 2.95 7.12 18.40
CA VAL A 261 3.16 7.53 19.80
C VAL A 261 2.09 8.50 20.32
N ASP A 262 1.10 8.88 19.51
CA ASP A 262 -0.03 9.67 19.98
C ASP A 262 -1.31 8.83 19.95
N GLU A 263 -1.42 7.93 20.94
CA GLU A 263 -2.71 7.41 21.41
C GLU A 263 -3.61 8.54 21.98
N GLY A 264 -3.09 9.77 22.08
CA GLY A 264 -3.89 10.99 22.02
C GLY A 264 -3.99 11.49 20.58
N GLY A 265 -4.91 10.91 19.80
CA GLY A 265 -5.03 11.11 18.34
C GLY A 265 -4.53 12.46 17.81
N VAL A 266 -3.47 12.41 17.01
CA VAL A 266 -3.08 13.55 16.15
C VAL A 266 -4.20 13.74 15.15
N TRP A 267 -4.90 14.85 15.29
CA TRP A 267 -5.86 15.34 14.32
C TRP A 267 -5.15 15.49 12.98
N MET A 268 -5.38 14.55 12.07
CA MET A 268 -4.99 14.72 10.68
C MET A 268 -5.74 15.96 10.17
N GLY A 269 -5.00 17.02 9.85
CA GLY A 269 -5.56 18.20 9.19
C GLY A 269 -6.34 17.77 7.96
N GLU A 270 -7.59 18.24 7.86
CA GLU A 270 -8.58 17.98 6.81
C GLU A 270 -8.19 16.92 5.77
N VAL A 271 -8.27 15.65 6.15
CA VAL A 271 -8.44 14.60 5.15
C VAL A 271 -9.88 14.73 4.68
N GLU A 272 -10.08 15.33 3.51
CA GLU A 272 -11.38 15.30 2.84
C GLU A 272 -11.69 13.83 2.53
N ILE A 273 -12.43 13.17 3.42
CA ILE A 273 -13.03 11.86 3.14
C ILE A 273 -14.20 12.17 2.20
N THR A 274 -13.91 12.31 0.91
CA THR A 274 -14.96 12.38 -0.11
C THR A 274 -15.56 10.98 -0.21
N LYS A 275 -16.67 10.77 0.50
CA LYS A 275 -17.44 9.53 0.39
C LYS A 275 -18.14 9.55 -0.97
N ILE A 276 -17.44 9.15 -2.02
CA ILE A 276 -18.03 8.95 -3.35
C ILE A 276 -19.07 7.84 -3.17
N GLN A 277 -20.35 8.18 -3.25
CA GLN A 277 -21.40 7.17 -3.27
C GLN A 277 -21.10 6.21 -4.43
N ARG A 278 -21.02 4.92 -4.11
CA ARG A 278 -20.67 3.83 -5.03
C ARG A 278 -21.61 3.89 -6.24
N THR A 279 -21.17 4.52 -7.34
CA THR A 279 -21.78 4.31 -8.66
C THR A 279 -21.36 2.90 -9.09
N GLY A 280 -22.32 2.09 -9.52
CA GLY A 280 -22.17 0.64 -9.67
C GLY A 280 -20.88 0.20 -10.38
N ARG A 281 -20.33 -0.93 -9.94
CA ARG A 281 -19.17 -1.58 -10.56
C ARG A 281 -19.51 -1.89 -12.03
N VAL A 282 -18.82 -1.24 -12.95
CA VAL A 282 -18.74 -1.66 -14.35
C VAL A 282 -17.41 -2.40 -14.50
N GLU A 283 -17.48 -3.70 -14.72
CA GLU A 283 -16.33 -4.55 -15.01
C GLU A 283 -16.19 -4.62 -16.53
N ILE A 284 -15.15 -3.99 -17.07
CA ILE A 284 -14.76 -4.17 -18.47
C ILE A 284 -13.60 -5.15 -18.46
N THR A 285 -13.90 -6.41 -18.78
CA THR A 285 -12.89 -7.42 -19.04
C THR A 285 -12.35 -7.19 -20.45
N ALA A 286 -11.26 -6.44 -20.57
CA ALA A 286 -10.45 -6.42 -21.78
C ALA A 286 -9.33 -7.44 -21.57
N ASP A 287 -9.21 -8.39 -22.49
CA ASP A 287 -8.07 -9.31 -22.63
C ASP A 287 -7.11 -8.71 -23.66
N PRO A 288 -6.17 -7.83 -23.26
CA PRO A 288 -5.11 -7.41 -24.15
C PRO A 288 -4.23 -8.64 -24.34
N GLY A 289 -4.29 -9.27 -25.52
CA GLY A 289 -3.58 -10.52 -25.86
C GLY A 289 -2.05 -10.44 -25.85
N VAL A 290 -1.46 -9.64 -24.97
CA VAL A 290 -0.04 -9.52 -24.69
C VAL A 290 0.31 -10.58 -23.65
N ARG A 291 1.14 -11.54 -24.04
CA ARG A 291 1.68 -12.55 -23.11
C ARG A 291 2.69 -11.87 -22.19
N GLU A 292 2.55 -12.05 -20.88
CA GLU A 292 3.48 -11.53 -19.85
C GLU A 292 4.92 -12.05 -19.99
N ASN A 293 5.14 -13.09 -20.81
CA ASN A 293 6.45 -13.67 -21.04
C ASN A 293 6.67 -13.99 -22.53
N LEU A 294 7.84 -13.62 -23.06
CA LEU A 294 8.30 -13.91 -24.43
C LEU A 294 8.45 -15.42 -24.71
N ILE A 295 8.55 -16.23 -23.65
CA ILE A 295 8.78 -17.67 -23.73
C ILE A 295 7.53 -18.41 -23.23
N LYS A 296 7.13 -19.47 -23.93
CA LYS A 296 5.89 -20.26 -23.68
C LYS A 296 5.82 -20.92 -22.29
N ASN A 297 6.92 -20.89 -21.53
CA ASN A 297 7.04 -21.35 -20.15
C ASN A 297 8.03 -20.45 -19.37
N GLY A 298 7.79 -19.14 -19.36
CA GLY A 298 8.69 -18.15 -18.72
C GLY A 298 8.83 -18.29 -17.20
N THR A 299 8.00 -19.11 -16.56
CA THR A 299 8.12 -19.49 -15.16
C THR A 299 9.09 -20.65 -14.93
N PHE A 300 9.52 -21.35 -15.99
CA PHE A 300 10.38 -22.53 -15.96
C PHE A 300 9.81 -23.73 -15.17
N ASP A 301 8.48 -23.79 -14.99
CA ASP A 301 7.79 -24.84 -14.21
C ASP A 301 7.78 -26.22 -14.90
N ASP A 302 8.17 -26.28 -16.17
CA ASP A 302 8.25 -27.50 -17.00
C ASP A 302 9.50 -27.43 -17.88
N PHE A 303 10.58 -28.06 -17.42
CA PHE A 303 11.89 -28.03 -18.07
C PHE A 303 12.00 -29.02 -19.26
N ALA A 304 10.93 -29.72 -19.63
CA ALA A 304 10.95 -30.66 -20.74
C ALA A 304 11.02 -29.92 -22.09
N GLY A 305 12.15 -30.09 -22.80
CA GLY A 305 12.29 -29.65 -24.20
C GLY A 305 13.10 -28.38 -24.45
N PHE A 306 13.79 -27.83 -23.45
CA PHE A 306 14.71 -26.72 -23.66
C PHE A 306 16.06 -27.21 -24.21
N LEU A 307 16.25 -27.06 -25.53
CA LEU A 307 17.58 -27.21 -26.15
C LEU A 307 18.50 -26.09 -25.61
N TYR A 308 19.70 -26.46 -25.14
CA TYR A 308 20.76 -25.55 -24.66
C TYR A 308 20.66 -24.98 -23.23
N TRP A 309 19.68 -25.40 -22.43
CA TRP A 309 19.58 -25.01 -21.01
C TRP A 309 19.72 -26.24 -20.11
N THR A 310 20.61 -26.18 -19.12
CA THR A 310 20.82 -27.24 -18.13
C THR A 310 20.55 -26.69 -16.73
N ASN A 311 19.60 -27.29 -16.02
CA ASN A 311 19.36 -27.00 -14.60
C ASN A 311 20.54 -27.54 -13.77
N SER A 312 21.27 -26.66 -13.07
CA SER A 312 22.46 -27.02 -12.28
C SER A 312 22.38 -26.58 -10.81
N GLY A 313 21.16 -26.50 -10.27
CA GLY A 313 20.92 -26.48 -8.83
C GLY A 313 20.41 -27.85 -8.38
N ALA A 314 20.78 -28.30 -7.19
CA ALA A 314 19.99 -29.35 -6.55
C ALA A 314 18.58 -28.77 -6.38
N ASP A 315 17.59 -29.40 -7.00
CA ASP A 315 16.19 -29.03 -6.81
C ASP A 315 15.97 -28.94 -5.30
N ALA A 316 15.69 -27.74 -4.80
CA ALA A 316 15.07 -27.65 -3.49
C ALA A 316 13.77 -28.43 -3.66
N GLU A 317 13.67 -29.59 -3.03
CA GLU A 317 12.44 -30.38 -3.00
C GLU A 317 11.32 -29.44 -2.55
N VAL A 318 10.60 -28.89 -3.52
CA VAL A 318 9.31 -28.24 -3.29
C VAL A 318 8.39 -29.39 -2.97
N PHE A 319 8.42 -29.78 -1.70
CA PHE A 319 7.34 -30.50 -1.07
C PHE A 319 6.09 -29.66 -1.29
N ASP A 320 5.18 -30.15 -2.14
CA ASP A 320 3.78 -29.77 -2.09
C ASP A 320 3.36 -29.78 -0.62
N GLY A 321 2.94 -28.62 -0.12
CA GLY A 321 2.47 -28.46 1.24
C GLY A 321 1.21 -29.28 1.47
N TYR A 322 1.37 -30.56 1.80
CA TYR A 322 0.41 -31.26 2.62
C TYR A 322 0.75 -30.97 4.08
N LEU A 323 -0.15 -30.27 4.76
CA LEU A 323 -0.20 -30.23 6.22
C LEU A 323 -0.45 -31.66 6.69
N ARG A 324 0.58 -32.28 7.25
CA ARG A 324 0.49 -33.61 7.84
C ARG A 324 -0.22 -33.46 9.19
N ILE A 325 -1.51 -33.76 9.24
CA ILE A 325 -2.22 -33.96 10.50
C ILE A 325 -1.48 -35.10 11.21
N ARG A 326 -0.72 -34.77 12.25
CA ARG A 326 -0.21 -35.78 13.16
C ARG A 326 -1.30 -36.08 14.16
N ASP A 327 -1.46 -37.36 14.41
CA ASP A 327 -2.15 -37.90 15.56
C ASP A 327 -1.66 -37.21 16.83
N LYS A 328 -2.59 -37.00 17.78
CA LYS A 328 -2.47 -36.24 19.04
C LYS A 328 -1.02 -36.03 19.51
N ASP A 329 -0.61 -34.77 19.74
CA ASP A 329 0.58 -34.51 20.54
C ASP A 329 0.41 -35.21 21.91
N ALA A 330 1.52 -35.62 22.54
CA ALA A 330 1.53 -36.39 23.80
C ALA A 330 0.78 -35.71 24.99
N GLY A 331 0.27 -34.49 24.81
CA GLY A 331 -0.61 -33.76 25.73
C GLY A 331 -2.10 -33.76 25.37
N GLY A 332 -2.55 -34.48 24.32
CA GLY A 332 -3.95 -34.60 23.94
C GLY A 332 -4.57 -33.38 23.24
N VAL A 333 -3.75 -32.46 22.71
CA VAL A 333 -4.22 -31.25 22.03
C VAL A 333 -4.08 -31.42 20.51
N PRO A 334 -5.17 -31.28 19.72
CA PRO A 334 -5.10 -31.31 18.25
C PRO A 334 -4.35 -30.10 17.69
N VAL A 335 -3.45 -30.34 16.73
CA VAL A 335 -2.47 -29.35 16.25
C VAL A 335 -3.02 -28.40 15.17
N ASP A 336 -4.21 -28.65 14.59
CA ASP A 336 -4.69 -27.90 13.41
C ASP A 336 -6.07 -27.23 13.56
N ASN A 337 -6.17 -26.24 14.44
CA ASN A 337 -7.42 -25.49 14.68
C ASN A 337 -7.62 -24.36 13.65
N VAL A 338 -8.82 -24.25 13.08
CA VAL A 338 -9.27 -22.98 12.47
C VAL A 338 -9.62 -22.05 13.62
N ASN A 339 -8.74 -21.09 13.93
CA ASN A 339 -8.97 -20.13 15.01
C ASN A 339 -9.64 -18.87 14.47
N ILE A 340 -10.85 -18.58 14.97
CA ILE A 340 -11.53 -17.31 14.75
C ILE A 340 -11.63 -16.65 16.10
N GLN A 341 -11.03 -15.48 16.24
CA GLN A 341 -11.02 -14.70 17.46
C GLN A 341 -11.80 -13.41 17.26
N THR A 342 -12.83 -13.20 18.06
CA THR A 342 -13.53 -11.92 18.11
C THR A 342 -13.65 -11.43 19.55
N SER A 343 -13.38 -10.16 19.77
CA SER A 343 -13.68 -9.50 21.04
C SER A 343 -15.18 -9.25 21.12
N VAL A 344 -15.79 -9.63 22.24
CA VAL A 344 -17.22 -9.47 22.48
C VAL A 344 -17.45 -8.47 23.61
N PHE A 345 -18.17 -7.39 23.32
CA PHE A 345 -18.63 -6.43 24.33
C PHE A 345 -20.11 -6.11 24.08
N GLY A 346 -20.97 -6.36 25.07
CA GLY A 346 -22.38 -5.95 25.00
C GLY A 346 -23.27 -6.75 24.04
N ILE A 347 -22.86 -7.98 23.71
CA ILE A 347 -23.59 -8.89 22.81
C ILE A 347 -24.55 -9.73 23.64
N THR A 348 -25.83 -9.71 23.30
CA THR A 348 -26.87 -10.48 24.00
C THR A 348 -27.09 -11.85 23.38
N GLU A 349 -26.97 -11.94 22.06
CA GLU A 349 -27.09 -13.18 21.30
C GLU A 349 -26.06 -13.17 20.17
N MET A 350 -25.55 -14.34 19.78
CA MET A 350 -24.66 -14.47 18.64
C MET A 350 -25.10 -15.63 17.76
N ILE A 351 -25.00 -15.48 16.44
CA ILE A 351 -25.24 -16.59 15.51
C ILE A 351 -23.92 -16.94 14.84
N LEU A 352 -23.44 -18.17 15.04
CA LEU A 352 -22.36 -18.74 14.25
C LEU A 352 -22.93 -19.32 12.96
N GLN A 353 -22.41 -18.87 11.82
CA GLN A 353 -22.74 -19.43 10.53
C GLN A 353 -21.52 -20.06 9.87
N ILE A 354 -21.70 -21.28 9.38
CA ILE A 354 -20.68 -22.07 8.71
C ILE A 354 -21.27 -22.54 7.38
N GLU A 355 -20.58 -22.29 6.27
CA GLU A 355 -20.90 -22.96 5.01
C GLU A 355 -19.98 -24.17 4.84
N PHE A 356 -20.54 -25.35 4.62
CA PHE A 356 -19.77 -26.58 4.52
C PHE A 356 -20.30 -27.47 3.39
N LYS A 357 -19.43 -28.32 2.88
CA LYS A 357 -19.74 -29.32 1.85
C LYS A 357 -18.97 -30.61 2.18
N GLY A 358 -19.71 -31.67 2.51
CA GLY A 358 -19.14 -33.00 2.75
C GLY A 358 -18.98 -33.80 1.46
N PHE A 359 -17.86 -34.51 1.32
CA PHE A 359 -17.57 -35.46 0.25
C PHE A 359 -17.26 -36.84 0.83
N TYR A 360 -17.77 -37.88 0.18
CA TYR A 360 -17.56 -39.27 0.56
C TYR A 360 -17.19 -40.10 -0.66
N GLU A 361 -16.28 -41.03 -0.47
CA GLU A 361 -16.06 -42.11 -1.43
C GLU A 361 -16.98 -43.31 -1.15
N ASN A 362 -17.13 -43.77 0.11
CA ASN A 362 -17.92 -44.98 0.46
C ASN A 362 -18.54 -44.99 1.89
N GLY A 363 -19.00 -43.86 2.43
CA GLY A 363 -19.58 -43.74 3.79
C GLY A 363 -21.06 -43.34 3.83
N THR A 364 -21.73 -43.55 4.97
CA THR A 364 -23.14 -43.17 5.18
C THR A 364 -23.34 -41.88 5.98
N THR A 365 -22.35 -41.43 6.76
CA THR A 365 -22.49 -40.20 7.57
C THR A 365 -21.15 -39.58 7.92
N CYS A 366 -21.02 -38.25 7.77
CA CYS A 366 -19.88 -37.49 8.30
C CYS A 366 -20.39 -36.59 9.42
N LYS A 367 -19.70 -36.60 10.56
CA LYS A 367 -19.96 -35.69 11.67
C LYS A 367 -18.86 -34.65 11.72
N LEU A 368 -19.24 -33.39 11.65
CA LEU A 368 -18.35 -32.28 11.96
C LEU A 368 -18.42 -32.01 13.46
N HIS A 369 -17.26 -32.04 14.14
CA HIS A 369 -17.14 -31.70 15.55
C HIS A 369 -16.35 -30.40 15.73
N PHE A 370 -16.95 -29.43 16.40
CA PHE A 370 -16.25 -28.22 16.81
C PHE A 370 -16.69 -27.75 18.19
N GLY A 371 -15.71 -27.24 18.93
CA GLY A 371 -15.87 -26.62 20.23
C GLY A 371 -15.85 -25.11 20.10
N ILE A 372 -16.77 -24.46 20.82
CA ILE A 372 -16.77 -23.00 21.00
C ILE A 372 -16.26 -22.72 22.40
N TYR A 373 -15.21 -21.89 22.49
CA TYR A 373 -14.54 -21.53 23.72
C TYR A 373 -14.67 -20.03 23.94
N TYR A 374 -14.91 -19.63 25.18
CA TYR A 374 -14.75 -18.25 25.62
C TYR A 374 -13.47 -18.14 26.43
N VAL A 375 -12.62 -17.19 26.06
CA VAL A 375 -11.37 -16.89 26.76
C VAL A 375 -11.50 -15.48 27.34
N GLU A 376 -11.71 -15.41 28.65
CA GLU A 376 -11.78 -14.16 29.39
C GLU A 376 -10.38 -13.54 29.48
N GLY A 377 -10.21 -12.27 29.09
CA GLY A 377 -8.95 -11.54 29.27
C GLY A 377 -9.19 -10.42 30.27
N ASP A 378 -8.48 -10.34 31.39
CA ASP A 378 -7.05 -10.02 31.41
C ASP A 378 -6.14 -11.09 32.03
N VAL A 379 -4.92 -11.17 31.48
CA VAL A 379 -3.80 -11.79 32.20
C VAL A 379 -3.49 -10.87 33.39
N TRP A 380 -3.76 -11.31 34.62
CA TRP A 380 -3.44 -10.52 35.80
C TRP A 380 -2.18 -11.05 36.49
N TRP A 381 -1.38 -10.11 37.01
CA TRP A 381 -0.17 -10.43 37.74
C TRP A 381 -0.53 -10.92 39.14
N ASN A 382 -0.31 -12.22 39.40
CA ASN A 382 -0.46 -12.77 40.73
C ASN A 382 0.80 -12.47 41.55
N SER A 383 0.70 -11.49 42.43
CA SER A 383 1.81 -11.05 43.28
C SER A 383 2.28 -12.11 44.28
N ALA A 384 1.43 -13.09 44.63
CA ALA A 384 1.81 -14.18 45.52
C ALA A 384 2.69 -15.24 44.82
N THR A 385 2.50 -15.45 43.52
CA THR A 385 3.25 -16.43 42.73
C THR A 385 4.30 -15.80 41.81
N SER A 386 4.33 -14.46 41.72
CA SER A 386 5.20 -13.72 40.79
C SER A 386 5.09 -14.23 39.35
N ALA A 387 3.88 -14.58 38.95
CA ALA A 387 3.58 -15.13 37.65
C ALA A 387 2.29 -14.53 37.12
N TRP A 388 2.24 -14.35 35.81
CA TRP A 388 1.02 -14.07 35.08
C TRP A 388 0.12 -15.31 35.13
N VAL A 389 -1.07 -15.18 35.70
CA VAL A 389 -2.07 -16.27 35.71
C VAL A 389 -2.88 -16.13 34.43
N GLY A 390 -2.85 -17.19 33.60
CA GLY A 390 -3.46 -17.19 32.28
C GLY A 390 -4.98 -17.16 32.33
N ALA A 391 -5.58 -16.64 31.25
CA ALA A 391 -7.01 -16.58 30.99
C ALA A 391 -7.71 -17.92 31.27
N GLU A 392 -8.82 -17.90 32.00
CA GLU A 392 -9.70 -19.06 32.10
C GLU A 392 -10.37 -19.30 30.73
N THR A 393 -10.26 -20.53 30.24
CA THR A 393 -10.94 -20.95 29.01
C THR A 393 -12.22 -21.67 29.43
N HIS A 394 -13.35 -21.02 29.23
CA HIS A 394 -14.65 -21.64 29.43
C HIS A 394 -15.06 -22.36 28.15
N TYR A 395 -15.20 -23.67 28.23
CA TYR A 395 -15.81 -24.46 27.16
C TYR A 395 -17.31 -24.21 27.17
N ILE A 396 -17.87 -23.78 26.03
CA ILE A 396 -19.28 -23.38 25.96
C ILE A 396 -20.14 -24.53 25.43
N PHE A 397 -19.87 -25.03 24.22
CA PHE A 397 -20.68 -26.08 23.58
C PHE A 397 -19.90 -26.92 22.55
N ASP A 398 -20.33 -28.18 22.36
CA ASP A 398 -20.01 -29.02 21.21
C ASP A 398 -21.16 -28.94 20.23
N VAL A 399 -20.83 -28.82 18.95
CA VAL A 399 -21.82 -28.90 17.88
C VAL A 399 -21.46 -30.05 16.96
N HIS A 400 -22.44 -30.91 16.71
CA HIS A 400 -22.36 -32.01 15.78
C HIS A 400 -23.21 -31.70 14.55
N ALA A 401 -22.59 -31.51 13.39
CA ALA A 401 -23.31 -31.45 12.13
C ALA A 401 -23.21 -32.80 11.43
N ILE A 402 -24.34 -33.47 11.22
CA ILE A 402 -24.39 -34.79 10.56
C ILE A 402 -24.81 -34.59 9.11
N VAL A 403 -23.94 -34.99 8.20
CA VAL A 403 -24.22 -35.07 6.77
C VAL A 403 -24.37 -36.54 6.42
N THR A 404 -25.45 -36.93 5.72
CA THR A 404 -25.77 -38.34 5.43
C THR A 404 -25.48 -38.76 3.98
N GLN A 405 -25.01 -37.84 3.14
CA GLN A 405 -24.72 -38.09 1.72
C GLN A 405 -23.75 -37.05 1.16
N SER A 406 -22.96 -37.41 0.13
CA SER A 406 -22.11 -36.48 -0.62
C SER A 406 -22.92 -35.28 -1.09
N MET A 407 -22.42 -34.09 -0.76
CA MET A 407 -23.09 -32.85 -1.09
C MET A 407 -22.58 -32.35 -2.45
N THR A 408 -23.47 -31.93 -3.34
CA THR A 408 -23.10 -31.29 -4.62
C THR A 408 -22.95 -29.78 -4.48
N SER A 409 -23.58 -29.18 -3.48
CA SER A 409 -23.54 -27.76 -3.13
C SER A 409 -23.20 -27.56 -1.64
N PHE A 410 -22.75 -26.37 -1.27
CA PHE A 410 -22.58 -26.00 0.14
C PHE A 410 -23.94 -25.93 0.85
N ALA A 411 -24.00 -26.39 2.09
CA ALA A 411 -25.08 -26.09 3.02
C ALA A 411 -24.60 -25.10 4.07
N ARG A 412 -25.55 -24.38 4.67
CA ARG A 412 -25.29 -23.43 5.74
C ARG A 412 -25.80 -23.99 7.06
N LEU A 413 -24.92 -24.08 8.05
CA LEU A 413 -25.24 -24.35 9.44
C LEU A 413 -25.31 -23.03 10.18
N SER A 414 -26.41 -22.78 10.89
CA SER A 414 -26.61 -21.59 11.73
C SER A 414 -26.88 -22.03 13.17
N ILE A 415 -26.00 -21.66 14.10
CA ILE A 415 -26.11 -22.02 15.51
C ILE A 415 -26.30 -20.75 16.33
N PRO A 416 -27.45 -20.60 17.01
CA PRO A 416 -27.59 -19.57 18.02
C PRO A 416 -26.73 -19.94 19.24
N ILE A 417 -25.89 -19.00 19.66
CA ILE A 417 -25.06 -19.08 20.85
C ILE A 417 -25.69 -18.12 21.87
N SER A 418 -26.31 -18.68 22.92
CA SER A 418 -26.74 -17.89 24.07
C SER A 418 -25.51 -17.53 24.90
N LEU A 419 -25.31 -16.23 25.12
CA LEU A 419 -24.21 -15.69 25.93
C LEU A 419 -24.67 -15.34 27.34
N GLU A 420 -25.74 -16.00 27.83
CA GLU A 420 -26.35 -15.77 29.16
C GLU A 420 -25.38 -15.87 30.35
N TYR A 421 -24.15 -16.36 30.15
CA TYR A 421 -23.11 -16.49 31.17
C TYR A 421 -21.96 -15.47 31.04
N LEU A 422 -21.96 -14.57 30.06
CA LEU A 422 -20.91 -13.57 29.86
C LEU A 422 -21.30 -12.22 30.49
N ASP A 423 -21.35 -12.18 31.81
CA ASP A 423 -21.78 -10.99 32.55
C ASP A 423 -20.61 -10.00 32.71
N GLY A 424 -20.41 -9.15 31.71
CA GLY A 424 -19.75 -7.84 31.88
C GLY A 424 -18.29 -7.68 31.45
N ASP A 425 -17.54 -8.75 31.15
CA ASP A 425 -16.10 -8.66 30.90
C ASP A 425 -15.69 -8.80 29.42
N TYR A 426 -14.51 -8.24 29.09
CA TYR A 426 -13.89 -8.37 27.77
C TYR A 426 -13.37 -9.79 27.58
N GLY A 427 -13.81 -10.45 26.52
CA GLY A 427 -13.28 -11.77 26.20
C GLY A 427 -13.25 -12.05 24.72
N ASN A 428 -12.59 -13.16 24.40
CA ASN A 428 -12.39 -13.65 23.06
C ASN A 428 -13.20 -14.93 22.88
N ILE A 429 -14.07 -14.96 21.88
CA ILE A 429 -14.65 -16.23 21.43
C ILE A 429 -13.66 -16.88 20.47
N ILE A 430 -13.31 -18.14 20.74
CA ILE A 430 -12.46 -19.00 19.93
C ILE A 430 -13.30 -20.18 19.46
N ILE A 431 -13.41 -20.38 18.16
CA ILE A 431 -13.96 -21.61 17.60
C ILE A 431 -12.79 -22.54 17.29
N ARG A 432 -12.89 -23.82 17.66
CA ARG A 432 -11.92 -24.84 17.26
C ARG A 432 -12.64 -26.04 16.70
N MET A 433 -12.34 -26.37 15.46
CA MET A 433 -12.74 -27.64 14.87
C MET A 433 -11.66 -28.66 15.20
N TYR A 434 -12.04 -29.77 15.80
CA TYR A 434 -11.09 -30.76 16.29
C TYR A 434 -11.23 -32.13 15.63
N GLU A 435 -12.37 -32.46 15.02
CA GLU A 435 -12.58 -33.77 14.40
C GLU A 435 -13.63 -33.74 13.27
N VAL A 436 -13.38 -34.53 12.24
CA VAL A 436 -14.32 -34.88 11.18
C VAL A 436 -14.42 -36.41 11.22
N GLU A 437 -15.53 -36.94 11.74
CA GLU A 437 -15.68 -38.38 11.97
C GLU A 437 -16.56 -39.00 10.88
N ASP A 438 -16.08 -40.02 10.18
CA ASP A 438 -16.91 -40.95 9.42
C ASP A 438 -17.28 -42.19 10.26
N ASN A 439 -18.53 -42.64 10.16
CA ASN A 439 -18.99 -43.81 10.90
C ASN A 439 -18.35 -45.14 10.43
N ASN A 440 -17.65 -45.15 9.29
CA ASN A 440 -17.09 -46.36 8.67
C ASN A 440 -15.56 -46.33 8.50
N ASP A 441 -14.85 -45.37 9.09
CA ASP A 441 -13.38 -45.27 8.97
C ASP A 441 -12.94 -45.18 7.49
N THR A 442 -13.77 -44.55 6.64
CA THR A 442 -13.46 -44.29 5.23
C THR A 442 -13.04 -42.83 5.02
N ASP A 443 -12.30 -42.56 3.95
CA ASP A 443 -11.86 -41.21 3.61
C ASP A 443 -13.06 -40.25 3.45
N ALA A 444 -13.36 -39.49 4.51
CA ALA A 444 -14.32 -38.40 4.49
C ALA A 444 -13.59 -37.06 4.38
N HIS A 445 -14.14 -36.16 3.58
CA HIS A 445 -13.59 -34.83 3.38
C HIS A 445 -14.66 -33.77 3.60
N MET A 446 -14.30 -32.69 4.28
CA MET A 446 -15.16 -31.51 4.41
C MET A 446 -14.48 -30.26 3.87
N ASP A 447 -15.14 -29.58 2.93
CA ASP A 447 -14.79 -28.24 2.47
C ASP A 447 -15.62 -27.24 3.27
N ILE A 448 -14.94 -26.41 4.07
CA ILE A 448 -15.56 -25.39 4.92
C ILE A 448 -15.20 -24.01 4.37
N ARG A 449 -16.19 -23.12 4.29
CA ARG A 449 -16.06 -21.74 3.83
C ARG A 449 -16.96 -20.80 4.62
N ASN A 450 -16.70 -19.51 4.48
CA ASN A 450 -17.57 -18.42 4.98
C ASN A 450 -17.97 -18.58 6.44
N VAL A 451 -17.02 -18.96 7.31
CA VAL A 451 -17.27 -19.01 8.75
C VAL A 451 -17.39 -17.58 9.27
N ARG A 452 -18.56 -17.23 9.81
CA ARG A 452 -18.89 -15.88 10.28
C ARG A 452 -19.65 -15.90 11.59
N LEU A 453 -19.40 -14.87 12.41
CA LEU A 453 -20.14 -14.60 13.63
C LEU A 453 -21.02 -13.37 13.42
N GLU A 454 -22.32 -13.51 13.66
CA GLU A 454 -23.30 -12.44 13.57
C GLU A 454 -23.77 -12.06 14.98
N PRO A 455 -23.17 -11.03 15.63
CA PRO A 455 -23.57 -10.59 16.95
C PRO A 455 -24.87 -9.77 16.91
N THR A 456 -25.73 -10.00 17.90
CA THR A 456 -26.88 -9.15 18.21
C THR A 456 -26.57 -8.37 19.49
N TYR A 457 -26.52 -7.04 19.37
CA TYR A 457 -26.20 -6.15 20.49
C TYR A 457 -27.45 -5.75 21.27
N GLY A 458 -27.32 -5.72 22.60
CA GLY A 458 -28.40 -5.27 23.49
C GLY A 458 -28.76 -3.79 23.26
N THR A 459 -30.03 -3.43 23.47
CA THR A 459 -30.56 -2.08 23.22
C THR A 459 -29.92 -0.96 24.05
N HIS A 460 -29.17 -1.28 25.10
CA HIS A 460 -28.57 -0.31 26.02
C HIS A 460 -27.22 0.29 25.57
N LEU A 461 -26.65 -0.13 24.43
CA LEU A 461 -25.32 0.31 23.96
C LEU A 461 -25.34 1.10 22.63
N LYS A 462 -26.52 1.54 22.16
CA LYS A 462 -26.71 2.20 20.85
C LYS A 462 -26.01 3.57 20.68
N THR A 463 -25.39 4.14 21.70
CA THR A 463 -24.72 5.46 21.61
C THR A 463 -23.22 5.42 21.35
N THR A 464 -22.61 4.23 21.35
CA THR A 464 -21.20 4.07 20.99
C THR A 464 -21.13 3.34 19.65
N GLU A 465 -20.65 3.99 18.59
CA GLU A 465 -20.38 3.35 17.29
C GLU A 465 -19.35 2.23 17.49
N ILE A 466 -19.83 0.99 17.66
CA ILE A 466 -18.98 -0.20 17.59
C ILE A 466 -18.77 -0.46 16.11
N ALA A 467 -17.55 -0.25 15.62
CA ALA A 467 -17.16 -0.64 14.27
C ALA A 467 -17.38 -2.16 14.13
N VAL A 468 -18.41 -2.54 13.38
CA VAL A 468 -18.65 -3.94 13.02
C VAL A 468 -17.54 -4.35 12.06
N ALA A 469 -16.44 -4.88 12.58
CA ALA A 469 -15.50 -5.63 11.77
C ALA A 469 -16.24 -6.90 11.31
N GLU A 470 -16.54 -7.01 10.01
CA GLU A 470 -17.02 -8.26 9.43
C GLU A 470 -15.92 -9.32 9.62
N ASN A 471 -16.05 -10.15 10.66
CA ASN A 471 -15.18 -11.31 10.89
C ASN A 471 -15.55 -12.44 9.94
N THR A 472 -15.35 -12.20 8.64
CA THR A 472 -15.46 -13.23 7.61
C THR A 472 -14.07 -13.81 7.37
N VAL A 473 -13.82 -15.02 7.85
CA VAL A 473 -12.63 -15.78 7.46
C VAL A 473 -12.98 -16.63 6.24
N SER A 474 -12.62 -16.14 5.05
CA SER A 474 -12.68 -16.92 3.82
C SER A 474 -11.46 -17.84 3.72
N ALA A 475 -11.42 -18.88 4.54
CA ALA A 475 -10.41 -19.93 4.41
C ALA A 475 -11.05 -21.14 3.71
N ASN A 476 -10.55 -21.51 2.53
CA ASN A 476 -10.86 -22.82 1.93
C ASN A 476 -9.97 -23.84 2.61
N LYS A 477 -10.52 -24.66 3.51
CA LYS A 477 -9.79 -25.75 4.15
C LYS A 477 -10.48 -27.07 3.84
N ILE A 478 -9.74 -28.01 3.25
CA ILE A 478 -10.17 -29.41 3.14
C ILE A 478 -9.66 -30.12 4.39
N VAL A 479 -10.56 -30.64 5.20
CA VAL A 479 -10.22 -31.45 6.38
C VAL A 479 -10.53 -32.89 6.06
N LYS A 480 -9.55 -33.77 6.32
CA LYS A 480 -9.65 -35.21 6.11
C LYS A 480 -9.77 -35.92 7.44
N ASP A 481 -10.61 -36.93 7.49
CA ASP A 481 -10.56 -37.97 8.52
C ASP A 481 -9.24 -38.76 8.36
N THR A 482 -8.60 -39.15 9.46
CA THR A 482 -7.33 -39.92 9.45
C THR A 482 -7.38 -41.08 10.40
#